data_AF-A0ABD1KK77-F1
#
_entry.id   AF-A0ABD1KK77-F1
#
_cell.length_a   1.000
_cell.length_b   1.000
_cell.length_c   1.000
_cell.angle_alpha   90.00
_cell.angle_beta   90.00
_cell.angle_gamma   90.00
#
_symmetry.space_group_name_H-M   'P 1'
#
loop_
_entity.id
_entity.type
_entity.pdbx_description
1 polymer ?
#
loop_
_entity_poly.entity_id
_entity_poly.type
_entity_poly.pdbx_seq_one_letter_code
_entity_poly.pdbx_strand_id
1 'polypeptide(L)'
;MMSALFTREEMAMSSLTGKATNAFKNHEAKPQLDVKKVSAICSYINKEHGGLEAKEVLSIMRSKLNNEAKLYFKKKPHNDIQTFIQMP
;
A
#
# COMPACT_ATOMS: atom_id res chain seq x y z
N MET A 1 -3.66 9.70 8.83
CA MET A 1 -4.41 10.03 7.60
C MET A 1 -4.82 8.80 6.78
N MET A 2 -3.90 7.94 6.33
CA MET A 2 -4.27 6.77 5.49
C MET A 2 -5.28 5.83 6.14
N SER A 3 -5.14 5.52 7.44
CA SER A 3 -6.07 4.66 8.19
C SER A 3 -7.48 5.24 8.39
N ALA A 4 -7.69 6.51 8.04
CA ALA A 4 -9.01 7.15 8.07
C ALA A 4 -9.71 7.11 6.69
N LEU A 5 -8.98 6.87 5.60
CA LEU A 5 -9.48 6.86 4.22
C LEU A 5 -9.52 5.47 3.59
N PHE A 6 -8.74 4.55 4.15
CA PHE A 6 -8.60 3.16 3.70
C PHE A 6 -8.66 2.23 4.90
N THR A 7 -9.33 1.10 4.73
CA THR A 7 -9.31 0.02 5.71
C THR A 7 -7.91 -0.61 5.79
N ARG A 8 -7.61 -1.29 6.91
CA ARG A 8 -6.33 -2.00 7.08
C ARG A 8 -6.13 -3.09 6.03
N GLU A 9 -7.21 -3.77 5.65
CA GLU A 9 -7.18 -4.79 4.61
C GLU A 9 -6.89 -4.19 3.24
N GLU A 10 -7.59 -3.12 2.84
CA GLU A 10 -7.29 -2.41 1.58
C GLU A 10 -5.83 -1.94 1.53
N MET A 11 -5.31 -1.40 2.63
CA MET A 11 -3.90 -0.98 2.71
C MET A 11 -2.91 -2.15 2.62
N ALA A 12 -3.24 -3.32 3.15
CA ALA A 12 -2.38 -4.50 3.11
C ALA A 12 -2.37 -5.18 1.74
N MET A 13 -3.53 -5.20 1.07
CA MET A 13 -3.77 -5.91 -0.18
C MET A 13 -3.48 -5.06 -1.43
N SER A 14 -3.43 -3.73 -1.30
CA SER A 14 -3.24 -2.83 -2.43
C SER A 14 -1.82 -2.26 -2.52
N SER A 15 -1.49 -1.66 -3.67
CA SER A 15 -0.24 -0.94 -3.92
C SER A 15 -0.50 0.46 -4.47
N LEU A 16 0.48 1.36 -4.39
CA LEU A 16 0.32 2.71 -4.94
C LEU A 16 0.21 2.75 -6.47
N THR A 17 0.82 1.79 -7.17
CA THR A 17 1.00 1.85 -8.62
C THR A 17 0.39 0.69 -9.38
N GLY A 18 -0.09 -0.36 -8.71
CA GLY A 18 -0.62 -1.55 -9.38
C GLY A 18 0.45 -2.39 -10.10
N LYS A 19 1.74 -2.12 -9.86
CA LYS A 19 2.85 -2.73 -10.61
C LYS A 19 3.55 -3.78 -9.75
N ALA A 20 3.80 -4.95 -10.34
CA ALA A 20 4.73 -5.92 -9.78
C ALA A 20 6.14 -5.32 -9.76
N THR A 21 6.88 -5.59 -8.68
CA THR A 21 8.29 -5.18 -8.59
C THR A 21 9.12 -6.07 -9.50
N ASN A 22 10.12 -5.51 -10.19
CA ASN A 22 11.04 -6.26 -11.07
C ASN A 22 11.80 -7.40 -10.36
N ALA A 23 11.94 -7.36 -9.04
CA ALA A 23 12.52 -8.43 -8.23
C ALA A 23 11.54 -9.59 -7.95
N PHE A 24 10.24 -9.38 -8.15
CA PHE A 24 9.17 -10.36 -7.88
C PHE A 24 8.21 -10.45 -9.08
N LYS A 25 8.78 -10.63 -10.29
CA LYS A 25 7.99 -10.70 -11.54
C LYS A 25 7.01 -11.87 -11.58
N ASN A 26 7.27 -12.90 -10.79
CA ASN A 26 6.45 -14.11 -10.71
C ASN A 26 5.32 -13.99 -9.66
N HIS A 27 5.19 -12.86 -8.96
CA HIS A 27 4.09 -12.62 -8.04
C HIS A 27 3.05 -11.71 -8.68
N GLU A 28 1.77 -12.03 -8.45
CA GLU A 28 0.67 -11.17 -8.87
C GLU A 28 0.82 -9.75 -8.33
N ALA A 29 0.60 -8.79 -9.22
CA ALA A 29 0.65 -7.38 -8.87
C ALA A 29 -0.54 -7.03 -7.98
N LYS A 30 -0.28 -6.46 -6.80
CA LYS A 30 -1.32 -5.92 -5.93
C LYS A 30 -2.13 -4.83 -6.64
N PRO A 31 -3.47 -4.82 -6.53
CA PRO A 31 -4.32 -3.80 -7.15
C PRO A 31 -3.91 -2.38 -6.73
N GLN A 32 -4.12 -1.40 -7.61
CA GLN A 32 -3.80 -0.01 -7.32
C GLN A 32 -4.79 0.57 -6.29
N LEU A 33 -4.30 1.33 -5.31
CA LEU A 33 -5.17 2.16 -4.46
C LEU A 33 -5.93 3.18 -5.32
N ASP A 34 -7.11 3.57 -4.84
CA ASP A 34 -7.90 4.63 -5.46
C ASP A 34 -7.07 5.91 -5.66
N VAL A 35 -6.78 6.20 -6.93
CA VAL A 35 -5.92 7.30 -7.37
C VAL A 35 -6.49 8.65 -6.93
N LYS A 36 -7.82 8.80 -6.86
CA LYS A 36 -8.45 10.05 -6.42
C LYS A 36 -8.18 10.30 -4.95
N LYS A 37 -8.33 9.26 -4.11
CA LYS A 37 -8.03 9.34 -2.68
C LYS A 37 -6.53 9.60 -2.42
N VAL A 38 -5.65 8.95 -3.18
CA VAL A 38 -4.20 9.19 -3.10
C VAL A 38 -3.86 10.63 -3.48
N SER A 39 -4.42 11.13 -4.58
CA SER A 39 -4.21 12.52 -5.01
C SER A 39 -4.72 13.51 -3.97
N ALA A 40 -5.89 13.27 -3.36
CA ALA A 40 -6.43 14.12 -2.31
C ALA A 40 -5.51 14.19 -1.08
N ILE A 41 -4.88 13.06 -0.70
CA ILE A 41 -3.89 13.03 0.39
C ILE A 41 -2.67 13.88 0.04
N CYS A 42 -2.13 13.73 -1.18
CA CYS A 42 -1.00 14.54 -1.63
C CYS A 42 -1.33 16.04 -1.63
N SER A 43 -2.49 16.43 -2.15
CA SER A 43 -2.95 17.82 -2.15
C SER A 43 -3.16 18.36 -0.73
N TYR A 44 -3.75 17.57 0.17
CA TYR A 44 -3.95 17.95 1.56
C TYR A 44 -2.62 18.15 2.30
N ILE A 45 -1.69 17.19 2.19
CA ILE A 45 -0.39 17.29 2.86
C ILE A 45 0.41 18.47 2.34
N ASN A 46 0.39 18.71 1.03
CA ASN A 46 1.05 19.88 0.45
C ASN A 46 0.44 21.19 0.99
N LYS A 47 -0.89 21.27 1.10
CA LYS A 47 -1.60 22.44 1.64
C LYS A 47 -1.30 22.68 3.13
N GLU A 48 -1.30 21.63 3.95
CA GLU A 48 -1.13 21.73 5.41
C GLU A 48 0.32 21.90 5.85
N HIS A 49 1.25 21.23 5.17
CA HIS A 49 2.65 21.16 5.59
C HIS A 49 3.60 21.92 4.66
N GLY A 50 3.07 22.64 3.67
CA GLY A 50 3.77 23.63 2.83
C GLY A 50 5.22 23.27 2.48
N GLY A 51 5.42 22.52 1.39
CA GLY A 51 6.77 22.24 0.86
C GLY A 51 7.15 20.76 0.74
N LEU A 52 6.27 19.83 1.12
CA LEU A 52 6.48 18.41 0.82
C LEU A 52 6.19 18.11 -0.64
N GLU A 53 7.18 17.56 -1.36
CA GLU A 53 6.96 17.11 -2.73
C GLU A 53 6.03 15.90 -2.77
N ALA A 54 5.23 15.78 -3.82
CA ALA A 54 4.35 14.64 -4.02
C ALA A 54 5.11 13.29 -3.99
N LYS A 55 6.38 13.29 -4.42
CA LYS A 55 7.25 12.10 -4.36
C LYS A 55 7.53 11.65 -2.93
N GLU A 56 7.77 12.58 -2.01
CA GLU A 56 8.04 12.28 -0.60
C GLU A 56 6.79 11.72 0.07
N VAL A 57 5.64 12.35 -0.19
CA VAL A 57 4.34 11.86 0.30
C VAL A 57 4.08 10.44 -0.19
N LEU A 58 4.28 10.16 -1.48
CA LEU A 58 4.12 8.82 -2.05
C LEU A 58 5.11 7.81 -1.44
N SER A 59 6.34 8.22 -1.13
CA SER A 59 7.33 7.36 -0.46
C SER A 59 6.89 6.97 0.96
N ILE A 60 6.38 7.93 1.72
CA ILE A 60 5.82 7.70 3.07
C ILE A 60 4.61 6.78 2.99
N MET A 61 3.69 7.03 2.04
CA MET A 61 2.52 6.18 1.81
C MET A 61 2.94 4.75 1.46
N ARG A 62 3.94 4.57 0.60
CA ARG A 62 4.46 3.24 0.21
C ARG A 62 4.97 2.47 1.43
N SER A 63 5.75 3.14 2.25
CA SER A 63 6.32 2.56 3.46
C SER A 63 5.22 2.15 4.44
N LYS A 64 4.17 2.97 4.58
CA LYS A 64 3.02 2.67 5.42
C LYS A 64 2.25 1.45 4.93
N LEU A 65 1.94 1.36 3.63
CA LEU A 65 1.28 0.20 3.02
C LEU A 65 2.07 -1.09 3.25
N ASN A 66 3.39 -1.03 3.08
CA ASN A 66 4.24 -2.20 3.27
C ASN A 66 4.29 -2.66 4.73
N ASN A 67 4.26 -1.71 5.67
CA ASN A 67 4.19 -2.03 7.10
C ASN A 67 2.83 -2.63 7.50
N GLU A 68 1.73 -2.04 7.00
CA GLU A 68 0.38 -2.60 7.22
C GLU A 68 0.27 -4.01 6.62
N ALA A 69 0.83 -4.26 5.43
CA ALA A 69 0.90 -5.59 4.85
C ALA A 69 1.63 -6.58 5.78
N LYS A 70 2.84 -6.23 6.25
CA LYS A 70 3.59 -7.08 7.19
C LYS A 70 2.79 -7.37 8.46
N LEU A 71 2.13 -6.37 9.02
CA LEU A 71 1.32 -6.52 10.24
C LEU A 71 0.06 -7.35 10.01
N TYR A 72 -0.59 -7.18 8.86
CA TYR A 72 -1.78 -7.95 8.47
C TYR A 72 -1.44 -9.43 8.31
N PHE A 73 -0.37 -9.74 7.56
CA PHE A 73 0.07 -11.12 7.36
C PHE A 73 0.68 -11.76 8.61
N LYS A 74 1.34 -10.98 9.49
CA LYS A 74 1.84 -11.47 10.78
C LYS A 74 0.72 -11.83 11.77
N LYS A 75 -0.45 -11.21 11.64
CA LYS A 75 -1.62 -11.47 12.49
C LYS A 75 -2.51 -12.60 11.99
N LYS A 76 -2.36 -13.05 10.73
CA LYS A 76 -3.04 -14.25 10.27
C LYS A 76 -2.35 -15.49 10.87
N PRO A 77 -3.10 -16.41 11.50
CA PRO A 77 -2.53 -17.67 11.97
C PRO A 77 -1.93 -18.45 10.79
N HIS A 78 -0.87 -19.20 11.09
CA HIS A 78 0.09 -19.84 10.18
C HIS A 78 -0.49 -20.78 9.08
N ASN A 79 -1.82 -20.95 9.00
CA ASN A 79 -2.49 -21.84 8.04
C ASN A 79 -2.78 -21.23 6.66
N ASP A 80 -2.82 -19.90 6.52
CA ASP A 80 -3.19 -19.26 5.23
C ASP A 80 -1.99 -18.70 4.43
N ILE A 81 -0.76 -18.83 4.96
CA ILE A 81 0.43 -18.24 4.33
C ILE A 81 0.90 -19.10 3.14
N GLN A 82 0.60 -20.41 3.15
CA GLN A 82 1.00 -21.29 2.05
C GLN A 82 0.17 -21.09 0.77
N THR A 83 -1.06 -20.58 0.87
CA THR A 83 -1.94 -20.36 -0.30
C THR A 83 -1.62 -19.09 -1.10
N PHE A 84 -0.85 -18.14 -0.55
CA PHE A 84 -0.48 -16.91 -1.30
C PHE A 84 0.94 -16.93 -1.87
N ILE A 85 1.75 -17.92 -1.49
CA ILE A 85 3.10 -18.14 -2.06
C ILE A 85 3.07 -19.32 -3.06
N GLN A 86 2.00 -20.11 -3.08
CA GLN A 86 1.77 -21.20 -4.03
C GLN A 86 0.30 -21.23 -4.47
N MET A 87 -0.12 -20.33 -5.36
CA MET A 87 -1.19 -20.63 -6.30
C MET A 87 -0.69 -20.27 -7.72
N PRO A 88 -0.90 -21.16 -8.69
CA PRO A 88 -0.20 -21.19 -9.98
C PRO A 88 -0.46 -19.97 -10.87
#